data_AF-A0A4R4Z8M9-F1
#
_entry.id   AF-A0A4R4Z8M9-F1
#
_cell.length_a   1.000
_cell.length_b   1.000
_cell.length_c   1.000
_cell.angle_alpha   90.00
_cell.angle_beta   90.00
_cell.angle_gamma   90.00
#
_symmetry.space_group_name_H-M   'P 1'
#
loop_
_entity.id
_entity.type
_entity.pdbx_description
1 polymer ?
#
loop_
_entity_poly.entity_id
_entity_poly.type
_entity_poly.pdbx_seq_one_letter_code
_entity_poly.pdbx_strand_id
1 'polypeptide(L)'
;MTLDTRVYVHDEIAYKDVWLKCNQLIGTKENTRFRDEQDKTWRNGESFVEPGNAWSIGNLAGQGLCALLDISYRPGAPLRTAEQAAAHDEDICNLPESSWYDAESGPCDGSDHRPACWLEVSFDTTYGYKGDNGEGCGDLHARLVAELGQWLDGRGVRWTWVNEFTGEVHSGYERLIDLCSGGFEATAWFRTSVLPAIEAHARPS
;
A
#
# COMPACT_ATOMS: atom_id res chain seq x y z
N MET A 1 13.38 -10.18 -6.08
CA MET A 1 12.20 -9.46 -6.59
C MET A 1 11.11 -9.63 -5.52
N THR A 2 10.39 -8.56 -5.20
CA THR A 2 9.38 -8.50 -4.13
C THR A 2 8.01 -8.21 -4.74
N LEU A 3 6.96 -8.58 -4.01
CA LEU A 3 5.59 -8.12 -4.21
C LEU A 3 5.36 -6.98 -3.21
N ASP A 4 5.08 -5.77 -3.66
CA ASP A 4 4.70 -4.58 -2.89
C ASP A 4 3.25 -4.17 -3.24
N THR A 5 2.34 -4.30 -2.28
CA THR A 5 0.96 -3.84 -2.45
C THR A 5 0.72 -2.58 -1.63
N ARG A 6 0.28 -1.52 -2.32
CA ARG A 6 0.05 -0.21 -1.72
C ARG A 6 -1.43 0.05 -1.51
N VAL A 7 -1.77 0.61 -0.35
CA VAL A 7 -3.11 1.07 0.02
C VAL A 7 -3.04 2.57 0.28
N TYR A 8 -3.85 3.35 -0.43
CA TYR A 8 -3.97 4.79 -0.24
C TYR A 8 -5.20 5.09 0.62
N VAL A 9 -4.99 5.81 1.71
CA VAL A 9 -6.05 6.25 2.63
C VAL A 9 -6.41 7.68 2.29
N HIS A 10 -7.65 7.95 1.89
CA HIS A 10 -8.05 9.23 1.30
C HIS A 10 -8.59 10.26 2.29
N ASP A 11 -8.98 9.84 3.49
CA ASP A 11 -9.53 10.71 4.52
C ASP A 11 -8.59 10.83 5.72
N GLU A 12 -8.77 11.88 6.51
CA GLU A 12 -7.98 12.12 7.71
C GLU A 12 -8.19 11.01 8.73
N ILE A 13 -7.08 10.35 9.11
CA ILE A 13 -7.03 9.38 10.19
C ILE A 13 -5.67 9.44 10.86
N ALA A 14 -5.63 9.18 12.16
CA ALA A 14 -4.38 9.14 12.91
C ALA A 14 -3.49 8.01 12.39
N TYR A 15 -2.31 8.35 11.84
CA TYR A 15 -1.36 7.37 11.29
C TYR A 15 -0.98 6.29 12.31
N LYS A 16 -0.95 6.61 13.61
CA LYS A 16 -0.66 5.66 14.70
C LYS A 16 -1.73 4.57 14.84
N ASP A 17 -2.99 4.88 14.56
CA ASP A 17 -4.07 3.89 14.61
C ASP A 17 -3.96 2.92 13.44
N VAL A 18 -3.66 3.44 12.24
CA VAL A 18 -3.40 2.62 11.04
C VAL A 18 -2.16 1.75 11.26
N TRP A 19 -1.07 2.32 11.76
CA TRP A 19 0.15 1.60 12.13
C TRP A 19 -0.13 0.46 13.12
N LEU A 20 -0.87 0.73 14.20
CA LEU A 20 -1.21 -0.27 15.20
C LEU A 20 -2.05 -1.40 14.58
N LYS A 21 -3.02 -1.07 13.73
CA LYS A 21 -3.82 -2.08 13.03
C LYS A 21 -2.96 -2.92 12.09
N CYS A 22 -2.16 -2.30 11.24
CA CYS A 22 -1.28 -3.03 10.31
C CYS A 22 -0.28 -3.93 11.06
N ASN A 23 0.25 -3.47 12.20
CA ASN A 23 1.09 -4.28 13.08
C ASN A 23 0.39 -5.53 13.64
N GLN A 24 -0.90 -5.42 13.99
CA GLN A 24 -1.69 -6.57 14.40
C GLN A 24 -1.87 -7.56 13.24
N LEU A 25 -2.13 -7.04 12.02
CA LEU A 25 -2.34 -7.87 10.83
C LEU A 25 -1.11 -8.68 10.42
N ILE A 26 0.08 -8.11 10.58
CA ILE A 26 1.36 -8.77 10.24
C ILE A 26 1.95 -9.61 11.38
N GLY A 27 1.26 -9.70 12.52
CA GLY A 27 1.65 -10.56 13.65
C GLY A 27 2.81 -10.03 14.50
N THR A 28 2.93 -8.71 14.65
CA THR A 28 3.94 -8.11 15.53
C THR A 28 3.85 -8.59 16.99
N LYS A 29 4.99 -8.58 17.68
CA LYS A 29 5.15 -8.97 19.09
C LYS A 29 5.74 -7.80 19.88
N GLU A 30 5.72 -7.87 21.21
CA GLU A 30 6.24 -6.79 22.09
C GLU A 30 7.67 -6.36 21.76
N ASN A 31 8.51 -7.26 21.25
CA ASN A 31 9.90 -7.00 20.90
C ASN A 31 10.12 -6.62 19.43
N THR A 32 9.06 -6.42 18.64
CA THR A 32 9.17 -5.97 17.26
C THR A 32 9.73 -4.55 17.23
N ARG A 33 10.85 -4.36 16.54
CA ARG A 33 11.47 -3.06 16.30
C ARG A 33 10.83 -2.38 15.10
N PHE A 34 10.78 -1.06 15.15
CA PHE A 34 10.31 -0.21 14.08
C PHE A 34 11.16 1.06 13.99
N ARG A 35 11.06 1.74 12.86
CA ARG A 35 11.55 3.11 12.62
C ARG A 35 10.35 4.06 12.51
N ASP A 36 10.54 5.29 12.91
CA ASP A 36 9.61 6.41 12.66
C ASP A 36 10.49 7.63 12.40
N GLU A 37 10.70 7.96 11.13
CA GLU A 37 11.67 8.96 10.71
C GLU A 37 11.17 9.80 9.54
N GLN A 38 11.71 11.01 9.43
CA GLN A 38 11.42 11.88 8.30
C GLN A 38 12.25 11.48 7.08
N ASP A 39 11.60 11.44 5.91
CA ASP A 39 12.25 11.13 4.65
C ASP A 39 13.35 12.14 4.35
N LYS A 40 14.41 11.66 3.70
CA LYS A 40 15.59 12.47 3.36
C LYS A 40 15.64 12.74 1.88
N THR A 41 15.88 13.98 1.51
CA THR A 41 16.15 14.39 0.14
C THR A 41 17.63 14.15 -0.16
N TRP A 42 17.94 13.47 -1.26
CA TRP A 42 19.31 13.31 -1.75
C TRP A 42 19.65 14.42 -2.75
N ARG A 43 20.67 15.23 -2.47
CA ARG A 43 21.20 16.21 -3.43
C ARG A 43 22.72 16.30 -3.29
N ASN A 44 23.41 16.36 -4.43
CA ASN A 44 24.86 16.57 -4.49
C ASN A 44 25.70 15.59 -3.66
N GLY A 45 25.26 14.33 -3.53
CA GLY A 45 26.00 13.31 -2.77
C GLY A 45 25.74 13.29 -1.27
N GLU A 46 24.77 14.08 -0.80
CA GLU A 46 24.43 14.18 0.63
C GLU A 46 22.91 14.01 0.85
N SER A 47 22.54 13.46 2.02
CA SER A 47 21.15 13.28 2.47
C SER A 47 20.77 14.35 3.48
N PHE A 48 19.67 15.06 3.25
CA PHE A 48 19.18 16.11 4.16
C PHE A 48 17.72 15.89 4.52
N VAL A 49 17.35 16.29 5.74
CA VAL A 49 15.95 16.41 6.15
C VAL A 49 15.50 17.83 5.81
N GLU A 50 14.47 17.97 4.97
CA GLU A 50 13.93 19.28 4.58
C GLU A 50 12.54 19.53 5.21
N PRO A 51 12.21 20.79 5.55
CA PRO A 51 10.86 21.15 5.94
C PRO A 51 9.86 20.74 4.86
N GLY A 52 8.83 19.99 5.25
CA GLY A 52 7.84 19.47 4.32
C GLY A 52 8.22 18.15 3.65
N ASN A 53 9.28 17.45 4.07
CA ASN A 53 9.43 16.03 3.73
C ASN A 53 8.37 15.20 4.46
N ALA A 54 7.91 14.13 3.80
CA ALA A 54 7.03 13.14 4.42
C ALA A 54 7.78 12.39 5.53
N TRP A 55 7.01 11.69 6.35
CA TRP A 55 7.51 10.78 7.37
C TRP A 55 7.15 9.36 6.99
N SER A 56 7.99 8.41 7.40
CA SER A 56 7.75 6.98 7.25
C SER A 56 7.85 6.30 8.62
N ILE A 57 6.83 5.51 8.95
CA ILE A 57 6.85 4.57 10.07
C ILE A 57 6.78 3.14 9.53
N GLY A 58 7.74 2.30 9.92
CA GLY A 58 7.90 0.99 9.30
C GLY A 58 8.62 -0.02 10.17
N ASN A 59 8.41 -1.31 9.89
CA ASN A 59 9.13 -2.38 10.57
C ASN A 59 10.51 -2.61 9.92
N LEU A 60 11.34 -3.44 10.56
CA LEU A 60 12.63 -3.86 10.03
C LEU A 60 12.57 -5.30 9.51
N ALA A 61 13.37 -5.58 8.48
CA ALA A 61 13.56 -6.93 7.96
C ALA A 61 14.18 -7.89 8.99
N GLY A 62 13.96 -9.19 8.78
CA GLY A 62 14.55 -10.25 9.60
C GLY A 62 13.90 -10.44 10.97
N GLN A 63 12.70 -9.90 11.19
CA GLN A 63 11.98 -10.01 12.48
C GLN A 63 10.94 -11.15 12.51
N GLY A 64 10.88 -11.97 11.46
CA GLY A 64 9.93 -13.09 11.37
C GLY A 64 8.47 -12.66 11.18
N LEU A 65 8.24 -11.45 10.67
CA LEU A 65 6.92 -10.95 10.31
C LEU A 65 6.55 -11.41 8.90
N CYS A 66 5.25 -11.52 8.61
CA CYS A 66 4.80 -12.02 7.31
C CYS A 66 4.99 -11.00 6.17
N ALA A 67 5.15 -9.71 6.48
CA ALA A 67 5.44 -8.65 5.51
C ALA A 67 6.33 -7.56 6.12
N LEU A 68 7.11 -6.91 5.25
CA LEU A 68 7.63 -5.58 5.52
C LEU A 68 6.46 -4.60 5.43
N LEU A 69 6.38 -3.73 6.44
CA LEU A 69 5.33 -2.72 6.54
C LEU A 69 6.00 -1.36 6.56
N ASP A 70 5.53 -0.46 5.70
CA ASP A 70 5.89 0.95 5.70
C ASP A 70 4.63 1.79 5.56
N ILE A 71 4.52 2.88 6.32
CA ILE A 71 3.43 3.84 6.21
C ILE A 71 4.04 5.22 6.03
N SER A 72 3.81 5.81 4.86
CA SER A 72 4.15 7.19 4.57
C SER A 72 3.03 8.12 5.02
N TYR A 73 3.38 9.22 5.68
CA TYR A 73 2.43 10.17 6.27
C TYR A 73 3.00 11.60 6.38
N ARG A 74 2.12 12.56 6.68
CA ARG A 74 2.50 13.91 7.13
C ARG A 74 1.72 14.27 8.40
N PRO A 75 2.37 14.71 9.48
CA PRO A 75 1.65 15.13 10.69
C PRO A 75 0.69 16.29 10.42
N GLY A 76 -0.61 16.06 10.61
CA GLY A 76 -1.65 17.10 10.52
C GLY A 76 -1.93 17.62 9.11
N ALA A 77 -1.48 16.92 8.06
CA ALA A 77 -1.73 17.31 6.67
C ALA A 77 -1.84 16.07 5.76
N PRO A 78 -2.52 16.18 4.61
CA PRO A 78 -2.51 15.13 3.61
C PRO A 78 -1.08 14.82 3.15
N LEU A 79 -0.72 13.53 3.00
CA LEU A 79 0.55 13.11 2.39
C LEU A 79 0.70 13.69 0.99
N ARG A 80 -0.37 13.62 0.18
CA ARG A 80 -0.48 14.19 -1.16
C ARG A 80 -1.86 14.84 -1.34
N THR A 81 -1.86 16.12 -1.70
CA THR A 81 -3.07 16.90 -2.03
C THR A 81 -3.60 16.55 -3.42
N ALA A 82 -4.83 17.00 -3.74
CA ALA A 82 -5.40 16.82 -5.07
C ALA A 82 -4.58 17.52 -6.16
N GLU A 83 -4.04 18.71 -5.86
CA GLU A 83 -3.19 19.47 -6.76
C GLU A 83 -1.86 18.76 -7.02
N GLN A 84 -1.25 18.18 -5.98
CA GLN A 84 -0.02 17.39 -6.14
C GLN A 84 -0.26 16.08 -6.89
N ALA A 85 -1.40 15.42 -6.65
CA ALA A 85 -1.76 14.20 -7.35
C ALA A 85 -2.13 14.42 -8.83
N ALA A 86 -2.46 15.64 -9.23
CA ALA A 86 -2.70 16.02 -10.61
C ALA A 86 -1.45 16.56 -11.33
N ALA A 87 -0.38 16.81 -10.59
CA ALA A 87 0.88 17.28 -11.16
C ALA A 87 1.64 16.09 -11.75
N HIS A 88 2.18 16.26 -12.95
CA HIS A 88 3.10 15.27 -13.51
C HIS A 88 4.35 15.18 -12.62
N ASP A 89 4.62 13.96 -12.17
CA ASP A 89 5.81 13.61 -11.40
C ASP A 89 6.88 13.13 -12.38
N GLU A 90 7.98 13.86 -12.50
CA GLU A 90 9.07 13.51 -13.43
C GLU A 90 9.60 12.09 -13.17
N ASP A 91 9.64 11.64 -11.91
CA ASP A 91 10.17 10.34 -11.48
C ASP A 91 9.27 9.15 -11.86
N ILE A 92 8.03 9.41 -12.28
CA ILE A 92 7.03 8.38 -12.59
C ILE A 92 6.48 8.55 -14.01
N CYS A 93 6.33 9.79 -14.47
CA CYS A 93 5.68 10.11 -15.73
C CYS A 93 6.65 9.95 -16.91
N ASN A 94 6.15 9.32 -17.98
CA ASN A 94 6.81 9.30 -19.28
C ASN A 94 6.76 10.68 -19.96
N LEU A 95 7.55 11.64 -19.48
CA LEU A 95 7.59 13.01 -19.99
C LEU A 95 8.62 13.15 -21.12
N PRO A 96 8.33 13.85 -22.24
CA PRO A 96 9.27 14.01 -23.36
C PRO A 96 10.64 14.57 -22.99
N GLU A 97 10.71 15.38 -21.94
CA GLU A 97 11.93 15.97 -21.38
C GLU A 97 12.69 15.07 -20.41
N SER A 98 12.12 13.94 -19.97
CA SER A 98 12.77 13.04 -19.04
C SER A 98 13.84 12.18 -19.74
N SER A 99 14.90 11.83 -19.01
CA SER A 99 16.00 11.03 -19.57
C SER A 99 15.63 9.57 -19.89
N TRP A 100 14.47 9.12 -19.43
CA TRP A 100 13.90 7.79 -19.61
C TRP A 100 12.64 7.80 -20.48
N TYR A 101 12.41 8.87 -21.25
CA TYR A 101 11.26 8.97 -22.14
C TYR A 101 11.21 7.81 -23.16
N ASP A 102 10.08 7.11 -23.21
CA ASP A 102 9.75 6.10 -24.21
C ASP A 102 8.72 6.63 -25.22
N ALA A 103 9.17 6.89 -26.44
CA ALA A 103 8.31 7.40 -27.50
C ALA A 103 7.25 6.38 -27.98
N GLU A 104 7.48 5.08 -27.80
CA GLU A 104 6.52 4.05 -28.21
C GLU A 104 5.31 3.99 -27.27
N SER A 105 5.54 4.17 -25.97
CA SER A 105 4.48 4.26 -24.95
C SER A 105 3.71 5.59 -25.01
N GLY A 106 4.29 6.63 -25.64
CA GLY A 106 3.69 7.96 -25.76
C GLY A 106 3.76 8.77 -24.45
N PRO A 107 3.58 10.10 -24.51
CA PRO A 107 3.70 10.95 -23.33
C PRO A 107 2.66 10.58 -22.28
N CYS A 108 3.04 10.68 -21.00
CA CYS A 108 2.13 10.48 -19.87
C CYS A 108 0.86 11.34 -20.05
N ASP A 109 -0.30 10.70 -19.98
CA ASP A 109 -1.62 11.35 -20.11
C ASP A 109 -2.23 11.73 -18.75
N GLY A 110 -1.48 11.51 -17.66
CA GLY A 110 -1.92 11.74 -16.29
C GLY A 110 -2.60 10.54 -15.62
N SER A 111 -2.77 9.40 -16.31
CA SER A 111 -3.40 8.21 -15.73
C SER A 111 -2.54 7.46 -14.71
N ASP A 112 -1.21 7.57 -14.81
CA ASP A 112 -0.25 6.89 -13.92
C ASP A 112 0.11 7.69 -12.65
N HIS A 113 -0.67 8.71 -12.30
CA HIS A 113 -0.39 9.55 -11.14
C HIS A 113 -0.80 8.87 -9.84
N ARG A 114 0.04 9.00 -8.80
CA ARG A 114 -0.34 8.50 -7.47
C ARG A 114 -1.50 9.34 -6.91
N PRO A 115 -2.57 8.74 -6.36
CA PRO A 115 -3.79 9.43 -5.99
C PRO A 115 -3.65 10.23 -4.70
N ALA A 116 -4.34 11.38 -4.58
CA ALA A 116 -4.36 12.17 -3.35
C ALA A 116 -4.72 11.33 -2.13
N CYS A 117 -3.96 11.45 -1.05
CA CYS A 117 -4.13 10.63 0.14
C CYS A 117 -3.56 11.31 1.39
N TRP A 118 -4.06 10.88 2.54
CA TRP A 118 -3.53 11.21 3.86
C TRP A 118 -2.40 10.27 4.27
N LEU A 119 -2.52 8.99 3.92
CA LEU A 119 -1.53 7.96 4.21
C LEU A 119 -1.36 7.05 3.00
N GLU A 120 -0.16 6.53 2.83
CA GLU A 120 0.16 5.43 1.91
C GLU A 120 0.74 4.28 2.74
N VAL A 121 0.08 3.12 2.71
CA VAL A 121 0.49 1.90 3.42
C VAL A 121 1.06 0.94 2.39
N SER A 122 2.28 0.45 2.62
CA SER A 122 2.94 -0.56 1.79
C SER A 122 3.09 -1.86 2.59
N PHE A 123 2.65 -2.95 1.97
CA PHE A 123 2.98 -4.32 2.40
C PHE A 123 3.91 -4.93 1.35
N ASP A 124 5.15 -5.21 1.74
CA ASP A 124 6.15 -5.83 0.87
C ASP A 124 6.51 -7.25 1.36
N THR A 125 6.47 -8.21 0.45
CA THR A 125 6.98 -9.56 0.65
C THR A 125 7.91 -10.01 -0.47
N THR A 126 8.84 -10.92 -0.18
CA THR A 126 9.62 -11.56 -1.26
C THR A 126 8.73 -12.45 -2.12
N TYR A 127 8.88 -12.41 -3.45
CA TYR A 127 8.23 -13.38 -4.32
C TYR A 127 8.59 -14.81 -3.90
N GLY A 128 7.57 -15.68 -3.87
CA GLY A 128 7.72 -17.06 -3.38
C GLY A 128 7.58 -17.21 -1.86
N TYR A 129 7.25 -16.14 -1.13
CA TYR A 129 6.87 -16.23 0.27
C TYR A 129 5.73 -17.26 0.46
N LYS A 130 5.85 -18.03 1.54
CA LYS A 130 4.86 -18.98 2.02
C LYS A 130 4.57 -18.68 3.48
N GLY A 131 3.33 -18.31 3.78
CA GLY A 131 2.88 -18.11 5.15
C GLY A 131 2.68 -19.43 5.88
N ASP A 132 2.48 -19.33 7.19
CA ASP A 132 2.36 -20.48 8.09
C ASP A 132 1.18 -21.41 7.73
N ASN A 133 0.18 -20.90 7.00
CA ASN A 133 -0.98 -21.66 6.52
C ASN A 133 -0.85 -22.16 5.07
N GLY A 134 0.33 -22.04 4.44
CA GLY A 134 0.55 -22.39 3.03
C GLY A 134 0.15 -21.30 2.02
N GLU A 135 -0.38 -20.17 2.51
CA GLU A 135 -0.72 -18.98 1.72
C GLU A 135 0.49 -18.46 0.92
N GLY A 136 0.31 -18.17 -0.37
CA GLY A 136 1.32 -17.48 -1.16
C GLY A 136 1.37 -15.98 -0.85
N CYS A 137 2.41 -15.30 -1.33
CA CYS A 137 2.52 -13.83 -1.25
C CYS A 137 1.23 -13.10 -1.72
N GLY A 138 0.67 -13.49 -2.86
CA GLY A 138 -0.58 -12.92 -3.38
C GLY A 138 -1.78 -13.06 -2.43
N ASP A 139 -1.95 -14.23 -1.82
CA ASP A 139 -3.05 -14.51 -0.88
C ASP A 139 -2.90 -13.72 0.41
N LEU A 140 -1.67 -13.67 0.92
CA LEU A 140 -1.32 -12.85 2.07
C LEU A 140 -1.66 -11.38 1.79
N HIS A 141 -1.29 -10.85 0.63
CA HIS A 141 -1.56 -9.46 0.29
C HIS A 141 -3.05 -9.19 0.16
N ALA A 142 -3.81 -10.06 -0.53
CA ALA A 142 -5.26 -9.95 -0.61
C ALA A 142 -5.92 -9.94 0.77
N ARG A 143 -5.44 -10.80 1.69
CA ARG A 143 -5.89 -10.83 3.09
C ARG A 143 -5.60 -9.52 3.83
N LEU A 144 -4.35 -9.06 3.77
CA LEU A 144 -3.91 -7.85 4.47
C LEU A 144 -4.71 -6.62 3.99
N VAL A 145 -4.91 -6.48 2.68
CA VAL A 145 -5.71 -5.39 2.10
C VAL A 145 -7.18 -5.52 2.52
N ALA A 146 -7.78 -6.71 2.46
CA ALA A 146 -9.17 -6.92 2.86
C ALA A 146 -9.40 -6.61 4.35
N GLU A 147 -8.53 -7.08 5.25
CA GLU A 147 -8.68 -6.86 6.69
C GLU A 147 -8.38 -5.41 7.12
N LEU A 148 -7.43 -4.74 6.44
CA LEU A 148 -7.23 -3.30 6.62
C LEU A 148 -8.44 -2.53 6.10
N GLY A 149 -8.93 -2.87 4.92
CA GLY A 149 -10.10 -2.28 4.29
C GLY A 149 -11.33 -2.35 5.18
N GLN A 150 -11.64 -3.52 5.74
CA GLN A 150 -12.76 -3.70 6.66
C GLN A 150 -12.65 -2.79 7.89
N TRP A 151 -11.44 -2.61 8.40
CA TRP A 151 -11.19 -1.76 9.56
C TRP A 151 -11.32 -0.26 9.24
N LEU A 152 -10.98 0.15 8.01
CA LEU A 152 -11.17 1.51 7.48
C LEU A 152 -12.65 1.80 7.21
N ASP A 153 -13.37 0.85 6.59
CA ASP A 153 -14.80 0.95 6.33
C ASP A 153 -15.59 1.11 7.62
N GLY A 154 -15.23 0.36 8.67
CA GLY A 154 -15.82 0.50 10.02
C GLY A 154 -15.62 1.89 10.66
N ARG A 155 -14.77 2.74 10.07
CA ARG A 155 -14.52 4.14 10.46
C ARG A 155 -15.05 5.15 9.44
N GLY A 156 -15.67 4.69 8.35
CA GLY A 156 -16.11 5.54 7.26
C GLY A 156 -14.96 6.21 6.50
N VAL A 157 -13.76 5.61 6.51
CA VAL A 157 -12.57 6.15 5.83
C VAL A 157 -12.47 5.53 4.44
N ARG A 158 -12.41 6.38 3.40
CA ARG A 158 -12.26 5.95 2.00
C ARG A 158 -10.83 5.51 1.73
N TRP A 159 -10.69 4.47 0.92
CA TRP A 159 -9.39 3.92 0.54
C TRP A 159 -9.42 3.28 -0.84
N THR A 160 -8.25 3.26 -1.48
CA THR A 160 -7.97 2.53 -2.73
C THR A 160 -6.70 1.72 -2.57
N TRP A 161 -6.43 0.79 -3.48
CA TRP A 161 -5.20 0.02 -3.47
C TRP A 161 -4.65 -0.19 -4.88
N VAL A 162 -3.34 -0.41 -5.00
CA VAL A 162 -2.64 -0.64 -6.27
C VAL A 162 -2.36 -2.10 -6.47
N ASN A 163 -2.77 -2.62 -7.62
CA ASN A 163 -2.29 -3.91 -8.09
C ASN A 163 -0.90 -3.73 -8.71
N GLU A 164 0.15 -4.19 -8.04
CA GLU A 164 1.53 -4.05 -8.52
C GLU A 164 1.75 -4.71 -9.89
N PHE A 165 1.03 -5.79 -10.20
CA PHE A 165 1.21 -6.51 -11.45
C PHE A 165 0.75 -5.71 -12.67
N THR A 166 -0.23 -4.82 -12.49
CA THR A 166 -0.87 -4.07 -13.57
C THR A 166 -0.68 -2.56 -13.45
N GLY A 167 -0.32 -2.07 -12.26
CA GLY A 167 -0.36 -0.65 -11.91
C GLY A 167 -1.77 -0.10 -11.66
N GLU A 168 -2.83 -0.89 -11.87
CA GLU A 168 -4.21 -0.42 -11.75
C GLU A 168 -4.56 -0.06 -10.30
N VAL A 169 -5.26 1.05 -10.14
CA VAL A 169 -5.82 1.48 -8.84
C VAL A 169 -7.27 0.99 -8.72
N HIS A 170 -7.57 0.29 -7.64
CA HIS A 170 -8.88 -0.30 -7.36
C HIS A 170 -9.53 0.34 -6.13
N SER A 171 -10.86 0.51 -6.17
CA SER A 171 -11.62 1.08 -5.05
C SER A 171 -12.12 -0.02 -4.12
N GLY A 172 -11.88 0.14 -2.81
CA GLY A 172 -12.30 -0.84 -1.81
C GLY A 172 -11.85 -2.27 -2.16
N TYR A 173 -12.80 -3.21 -2.19
CA TYR A 173 -12.53 -4.63 -2.41
C TYR A 173 -12.50 -5.06 -3.88
N GLU A 174 -12.62 -4.13 -4.81
CA GLU A 174 -12.59 -4.45 -6.24
C GLU A 174 -11.34 -5.25 -6.58
N ARG A 175 -11.53 -6.36 -7.29
CA ARG A 175 -10.46 -7.14 -7.93
C ARG A 175 -9.37 -7.68 -6.99
N LEU A 176 -9.62 -7.78 -5.68
CA LEU A 176 -8.67 -8.39 -4.73
C LEU A 176 -8.27 -9.82 -5.11
N ILE A 177 -9.15 -10.56 -5.78
CA ILE A 177 -8.86 -11.90 -6.30
C ILE A 177 -7.71 -11.91 -7.32
N ASP A 178 -7.40 -10.78 -7.96
CA ASP A 178 -6.32 -10.68 -8.94
C ASP A 178 -4.94 -10.70 -8.26
N LEU A 179 -4.85 -10.37 -6.97
CA LEU A 179 -3.64 -10.59 -6.17
C LEU A 179 -3.40 -12.09 -5.93
N CYS A 180 -4.46 -12.90 -5.84
CA CYS A 180 -4.40 -14.34 -5.62
C CYS A 180 -4.00 -15.10 -6.89
N SER A 181 -2.79 -14.88 -7.41
CA SER A 181 -2.27 -15.63 -8.56
C SER A 181 -1.46 -16.86 -8.11
N GLY A 182 -1.97 -18.07 -8.42
CA GLY A 182 -1.19 -19.31 -8.44
C GLY A 182 -1.41 -20.34 -7.32
N GLY A 183 -2.67 -20.72 -7.02
CA GLY A 183 -2.94 -21.91 -6.19
C GLY A 183 -4.42 -22.28 -6.08
N PHE A 184 -4.75 -23.55 -6.35
CA PHE A 184 -6.13 -24.07 -6.26
C PHE A 184 -6.67 -24.01 -4.81
N GLU A 185 -5.80 -24.19 -3.81
CA GLU A 185 -6.14 -24.13 -2.38
C GLU A 185 -6.34 -22.69 -1.88
N ALA A 186 -5.63 -21.73 -2.47
CA ALA A 186 -5.70 -20.31 -2.16
C ALA A 186 -7.01 -19.65 -2.62
N THR A 187 -7.46 -20.01 -3.82
CA THR A 187 -8.79 -19.64 -4.33
C THR A 187 -9.92 -20.11 -3.41
N ALA A 188 -9.73 -21.25 -2.73
CA ALA A 188 -10.74 -21.80 -1.84
C ALA A 188 -10.84 -21.00 -0.52
N TRP A 189 -9.73 -20.63 0.11
CA TRP A 189 -9.77 -19.83 1.34
C TRP A 189 -10.35 -18.43 1.11
N PHE A 190 -9.91 -17.73 0.06
CA PHE A 190 -10.47 -16.41 -0.27
C PHE A 190 -11.97 -16.49 -0.50
N ARG A 191 -12.45 -17.47 -1.29
CA ARG A 191 -13.88 -17.64 -1.58
C ARG A 191 -14.72 -18.09 -0.38
N THR A 192 -14.15 -18.81 0.58
CA THR A 192 -14.92 -19.41 1.70
C THR A 192 -14.82 -18.61 3.00
N SER A 193 -13.77 -17.81 3.18
CA SER A 193 -13.50 -17.09 4.44
C SER A 193 -13.52 -15.57 4.27
N VAL A 194 -12.86 -15.05 3.23
CA VAL A 194 -12.71 -13.60 3.02
C VAL A 194 -13.90 -13.00 2.29
N LEU A 195 -14.25 -13.55 1.13
CA LEU A 195 -15.32 -13.03 0.29
C LEU A 195 -16.67 -12.95 1.02
N PRO A 196 -17.09 -13.96 1.81
CA PRO A 196 -18.33 -13.86 2.58
C PRO A 196 -18.30 -12.77 3.65
N ALA A 197 -17.14 -12.49 4.26
CA ALA A 197 -17.00 -11.42 5.26
C ALA A 197 -17.14 -10.03 4.62
N ILE A 198 -16.60 -9.86 3.41
CA ILE A 198 -16.77 -8.66 2.58
C ILE A 198 -18.24 -8.49 2.18
N GLU A 199 -18.86 -9.53 1.63
CA GLU A 199 -20.25 -9.49 1.16
C GLU A 199 -21.27 -9.21 2.28
N ALA A 200 -20.99 -9.68 3.50
CA ALA A 200 -21.83 -9.41 4.66
C ALA A 200 -21.86 -7.91 5.06
N HIS A 201 -20.79 -7.16 4.75
CA HIS A 201 -20.68 -5.73 5.07
C HIS A 201 -21.09 -4.83 3.90
N ALA A 202 -21.02 -5.33 2.66
CA ALA A 202 -21.43 -4.58 1.47
C ALA A 202 -22.96 -4.49 1.27
N ARG A 203 -23.77 -5.24 2.05
CA ARG A 203 -25.23 -5.11 2.03
C ARG A 203 -25.67 -4.05 3.04
N PRO A 204 -26.24 -2.91 2.60
CA PRO A 204 -26.91 -2.01 3.52
C PRO A 204 -28.14 -2.74 4.11
N SER A 205 -28.30 -2.65 5.43
CA SER A 205 -29.51 -3.06 6.15
C SER A 205 -30.72 -2.27 5.71
#